data_AF-A0A512BVX8-F1
#
_entry.id   AF-A0A512BVX8-F1
#
_cell.length_a   1.000
_cell.length_b   1.000
_cell.length_c   1.000
_cell.angle_alpha   90.00
_cell.angle_beta   90.00
_cell.angle_gamma   90.00
#
_symmetry.space_group_name_H-M   'P 1'
#
loop_
_entity.id
_entity.type
_entity.pdbx_description
1 polymer ?
#
loop_
_entity_poly.entity_id
_entity_poly.type
_entity_poly.pdbx_seq_one_letter_code
_entity_poly.pdbx_strand_id
1 'polypeptide(L)'
;MTLKIWGAEDLTRTSAQDDVVTTLPNGGYVAVYYVTGAGLQFQMYDGAGLKVGAPVPVPTGTTRFADNFDVQTIGSNGQFAVSWTERGSPNTVKSHVFNMDGSRITPQAIMVADVGTSSTGSTPSIAATSTGGYVTVYNHSNDTTVKLAVQDASGNVISTANVSVQNGAERPNITHIGGSKYVVSYRTTVATTADPETGVKYKLVDISANPPTVSDRVHVGDGFNSDVIGLKNANGDLNGDFAVA
;
A
#
# COMPACT_ATOMS: atom_id res chain seq x y z
N MET A 1 -18.25 12.08 -24.20
CA MET A 1 -17.59 10.91 -23.60
C MET A 1 -18.56 10.34 -22.59
N THR A 2 -19.27 9.27 -22.92
CA THR A 2 -20.21 8.65 -21.97
C THR A 2 -19.38 7.74 -21.08
N LEU A 3 -19.24 8.08 -19.80
CA LEU A 3 -18.61 7.19 -18.82
C LEU A 3 -19.47 5.92 -18.81
N LYS A 4 -18.95 4.81 -19.35
CA LYS A 4 -19.62 3.51 -19.23
C LYS A 4 -19.42 3.08 -17.79
N ILE A 5 -20.42 3.30 -16.94
CA ILE A 5 -20.56 2.55 -15.70
C ILE A 5 -20.91 1.13 -16.16
N TRP A 6 -19.98 0.19 -15.95
CA TRP A 6 -20.13 -1.19 -16.38
C TRP A 6 -21.09 -1.90 -15.42
N GLY A 7 -22.34 -2.10 -15.83
CA GLY A 7 -23.30 -2.98 -15.15
C GLY A 7 -24.23 -2.31 -14.14
N ALA A 8 -25.10 -3.13 -13.56
CA ALA A 8 -25.94 -2.75 -12.42
C ALA A 8 -25.07 -2.70 -11.16
N GLU A 9 -25.27 -1.69 -10.32
CA GLU A 9 -24.58 -1.59 -9.03
C GLU A 9 -24.89 -2.83 -8.18
N ASP A 10 -23.85 -3.54 -7.73
CA ASP A 10 -23.98 -4.66 -6.79
C ASP A 10 -23.48 -4.23 -5.42
N LEU A 11 -24.35 -4.38 -4.41
CA LEU A 11 -23.99 -4.13 -3.03
C LEU A 11 -23.02 -5.22 -2.55
N THR A 12 -21.74 -4.87 -2.39
CA THR A 12 -20.74 -5.76 -1.78
C THR A 12 -21.11 -6.09 -0.34
N ARG A 13 -21.36 -5.07 0.48
CA ARG A 13 -21.80 -5.19 1.89
C ARG A 13 -22.37 -3.87 2.42
N THR A 14 -23.44 -3.92 3.22
CA THR A 14 -24.09 -2.73 3.80
C THR A 14 -23.51 -2.28 5.14
N SER A 15 -22.58 -3.04 5.71
CA SER A 15 -21.88 -2.76 6.98
C SER A 15 -20.36 -2.61 6.82
N ALA A 16 -19.90 -2.39 5.59
CA ALA A 16 -18.50 -2.12 5.30
C ALA A 16 -18.12 -0.68 5.64
N GLN A 17 -16.88 -0.49 6.07
CA GLN A 17 -16.19 0.77 6.28
C GLN A 17 -14.83 0.67 5.61
N ASP A 18 -14.41 1.73 4.93
CA ASP A 18 -13.19 1.82 4.13
C ASP A 18 -13.09 0.70 3.06
N ASP A 19 -12.61 1.04 1.88
CA ASP A 19 -12.45 0.08 0.81
C ASP A 19 -11.26 0.43 -0.06
N VAL A 20 -10.56 -0.62 -0.50
CA VAL A 20 -9.46 -0.52 -1.44
C VAL A 20 -9.60 -1.64 -2.46
N VAL A 21 -9.30 -1.33 -3.72
CA VAL A 21 -9.39 -2.28 -4.83
C VAL A 21 -8.05 -2.48 -5.50
N THR A 22 -7.80 -3.69 -6.00
CA THR A 22 -6.70 -3.99 -6.93
C THR A 22 -7.21 -4.80 -8.11
N THR A 23 -6.67 -4.53 -9.30
CA THR A 23 -7.01 -5.24 -10.54
C THR A 23 -6.25 -6.55 -10.67
N LEU A 24 -6.89 -7.61 -11.14
CA LEU A 24 -6.30 -8.90 -11.40
C LEU A 24 -5.95 -9.09 -12.89
N PRO A 25 -4.96 -9.93 -13.24
CA PRO A 25 -4.56 -10.17 -14.63
C PRO A 25 -5.63 -10.79 -15.53
N ASN A 26 -6.67 -11.41 -14.96
CA ASN A 26 -7.81 -11.95 -15.72
C ASN A 26 -8.86 -10.87 -16.07
N GLY A 27 -8.56 -9.60 -15.82
CA GLY A 27 -9.48 -8.48 -16.00
C GLY A 27 -10.45 -8.27 -14.83
N GLY A 28 -10.48 -9.17 -13.85
CA GLY A 28 -11.24 -9.01 -12.61
C GLY A 28 -10.57 -8.08 -11.61
N TYR A 29 -11.10 -8.04 -10.39
CA TYR A 29 -10.53 -7.25 -9.30
C TYR A 29 -10.86 -7.85 -7.93
N VAL A 30 -10.09 -7.44 -6.93
CA VAL A 30 -10.33 -7.73 -5.52
C VAL A 30 -10.73 -6.44 -4.83
N ALA A 31 -11.82 -6.46 -4.07
CA ALA A 31 -12.19 -5.38 -3.17
C ALA A 31 -11.96 -5.83 -1.73
N VAL A 32 -11.09 -5.13 -1.00
CA VAL A 32 -10.83 -5.33 0.43
C VAL A 32 -11.58 -4.27 1.20
N TYR A 33 -12.24 -4.66 2.29
CA TYR A 33 -13.02 -3.75 3.12
C TYR A 33 -13.04 -4.20 4.58
N TYR A 34 -13.20 -3.25 5.50
CA TYR A 34 -13.33 -3.55 6.93
C TYR A 34 -14.81 -3.69 7.32
N VAL A 35 -15.11 -4.65 8.19
CA VAL A 35 -16.48 -4.87 8.68
C VAL A 35 -16.49 -4.90 10.19
N THR A 36 -17.28 -4.00 10.78
CA THR A 36 -17.41 -3.89 12.23
C THR A 36 -17.84 -5.24 12.82
N GLY A 37 -17.04 -5.75 13.77
CA GLY A 37 -17.27 -7.05 14.42
C GLY A 37 -16.78 -8.28 13.64
N ALA A 38 -16.41 -8.14 12.36
CA ALA A 38 -15.92 -9.25 11.53
C ALA A 38 -14.49 -9.05 10.98
N GLY A 39 -13.91 -7.85 11.12
CA GLY A 39 -12.55 -7.55 10.68
C GLY A 39 -12.43 -7.33 9.17
N LEU A 40 -11.19 -7.44 8.66
CA LEU A 40 -10.88 -7.31 7.24
C LEU A 40 -11.38 -8.50 6.43
N GLN A 41 -11.94 -8.20 5.28
CA GLN A 41 -12.51 -9.16 4.35
C GLN A 41 -12.20 -8.72 2.93
N PHE A 42 -12.26 -9.65 1.99
CA PHE A 42 -12.24 -9.30 0.57
C PHE A 42 -13.28 -10.06 -0.22
N GLN A 43 -13.75 -9.43 -1.29
CA GLN A 43 -14.60 -10.03 -2.32
C GLN A 43 -13.87 -9.98 -3.65
N MET A 44 -13.89 -11.09 -4.37
CA MET A 44 -13.36 -11.16 -5.73
C MET A 44 -14.46 -10.92 -6.75
N TYR A 45 -14.09 -10.30 -7.85
CA TYR A 45 -14.96 -9.99 -8.97
C TYR A 45 -14.30 -10.40 -10.28
N ASP A 46 -15.07 -10.88 -11.24
CA ASP A 46 -14.59 -11.16 -12.60
C ASP A 46 -14.51 -9.88 -13.43
N GLY A 47 -14.02 -9.99 -14.68
CA GLY A 47 -13.89 -8.83 -15.58
C GLY A 47 -15.21 -8.24 -16.07
N ALA A 48 -16.35 -8.87 -15.76
CA ALA A 48 -17.68 -8.33 -15.99
C ALA A 48 -18.26 -7.64 -14.74
N GLY A 49 -17.53 -7.66 -13.61
CA GLY A 49 -17.97 -7.10 -12.33
C GLY A 49 -18.88 -8.04 -11.53
N LEU A 50 -18.95 -9.34 -11.87
CA LEU A 50 -19.74 -10.31 -11.11
C LEU A 50 -18.91 -10.90 -9.97
N LYS A 51 -19.56 -11.11 -8.81
CA LYS A 51 -18.94 -11.75 -7.63
C LYS A 51 -18.45 -13.16 -7.95
N VAL A 52 -17.18 -13.41 -7.65
CA VAL A 52 -16.55 -14.73 -7.70
C VAL A 52 -16.46 -15.28 -6.28
N GLY A 53 -17.31 -16.27 -5.97
CA GLY A 53 -17.36 -16.87 -4.64
C GLY A 53 -17.93 -15.95 -3.56
N ALA A 54 -17.82 -16.39 -2.31
CA ALA A 54 -18.23 -15.63 -1.12
C ALA A 54 -17.07 -14.76 -0.58
N PRO A 55 -17.36 -13.74 0.24
CA PRO A 55 -16.32 -12.96 0.90
C PRO A 55 -15.37 -13.83 1.73
N VAL A 56 -14.08 -13.52 1.66
CA VAL A 56 -13.02 -14.25 2.36
C VAL A 56 -12.44 -13.38 3.48
N PRO A 57 -12.32 -13.91 4.71
CA PRO A 57 -11.67 -13.20 5.80
C PRO A 57 -10.16 -13.05 5.56
N VAL A 58 -9.64 -11.84 5.80
CA VAL A 58 -8.21 -11.62 6.00
C VAL A 58 -7.93 -11.85 7.49
N PRO A 59 -7.24 -12.93 7.89
CA PRO A 59 -6.99 -13.19 9.30
C PRO A 59 -6.13 -12.10 9.91
N THR A 60 -6.70 -11.37 10.86
CA THR A 60 -5.95 -10.43 11.70
C THR A 60 -5.75 -11.06 13.07
N GLY A 61 -4.63 -10.77 13.74
CA GLY A 61 -4.35 -11.31 15.07
C GLY A 61 -5.30 -10.74 16.14
N THR A 62 -5.89 -9.57 15.86
CA THR A 62 -6.93 -8.94 16.68
C THR A 62 -8.03 -8.34 15.79
N THR A 63 -9.28 -8.28 16.29
CA THR A 63 -10.42 -7.68 15.55
C THR A 63 -10.49 -6.16 15.68
N ARG A 64 -9.57 -5.55 16.44
CA ARG A 64 -9.59 -4.14 16.79
C ARG A 64 -8.65 -3.36 15.86
N PHE A 65 -9.23 -2.49 15.03
CA PHE A 65 -8.52 -1.43 14.30
C PHE A 65 -7.52 -1.91 13.24
N ALA A 66 -8.01 -2.72 12.30
CA ALA A 66 -7.33 -2.98 11.02
C ALA A 66 -7.98 -2.16 9.88
N ASP A 67 -8.54 -1.00 10.19
CA ASP A 67 -9.15 -0.01 9.28
C ASP A 67 -8.11 0.78 8.47
N ASN A 68 -6.82 0.61 8.79
CA ASN A 68 -5.70 1.14 8.03
C ASN A 68 -5.07 0.04 7.18
N PHE A 69 -5.55 -0.16 5.96
CA PHE A 69 -5.11 -1.23 5.07
C PHE A 69 -4.95 -0.77 3.62
N ASP A 70 -4.20 -1.56 2.86
CA ASP A 70 -3.99 -1.41 1.44
C ASP A 70 -3.85 -2.79 0.77
N VAL A 71 -4.15 -2.88 -0.53
CA VAL A 71 -4.11 -4.11 -1.32
C VAL A 71 -3.47 -3.88 -2.67
N GLN A 72 -2.60 -4.81 -3.07
CA GLN A 72 -1.91 -4.74 -4.36
C GLN A 72 -1.76 -6.14 -4.95
N THR A 73 -2.10 -6.25 -6.23
CA THR A 73 -1.80 -7.44 -7.03
C THR A 73 -0.30 -7.51 -7.28
N ILE A 74 0.29 -8.67 -7.01
CA ILE A 74 1.71 -8.96 -7.10
C ILE A 74 1.97 -10.12 -8.07
N GLY A 75 3.12 -10.03 -8.75
CA GLY A 75 3.52 -11.03 -9.74
C GLY A 75 2.57 -11.16 -10.94
N SER A 76 2.91 -12.07 -11.85
CA SER A 76 2.14 -12.30 -13.08
C SER A 76 0.95 -13.26 -12.89
N ASN A 77 0.95 -14.04 -11.80
CA ASN A 77 -0.04 -15.09 -11.56
C ASN A 77 -1.29 -14.57 -10.82
N GLY A 78 -1.43 -13.25 -10.63
CA GLY A 78 -2.58 -12.64 -9.98
C GLY A 78 -2.67 -12.87 -8.48
N GLN A 79 -1.54 -13.21 -7.84
CA GLN A 79 -1.44 -13.15 -6.38
C GLN A 79 -1.69 -11.72 -5.91
N PHE A 80 -2.08 -11.52 -4.66
CA PHE A 80 -2.20 -10.19 -4.09
C PHE A 80 -1.79 -10.17 -2.63
N ALA A 81 -1.19 -9.06 -2.22
CA ALA A 81 -0.83 -8.78 -0.84
C ALA A 81 -1.86 -7.82 -0.24
N VAL A 82 -2.28 -8.10 0.98
CA VAL A 82 -3.06 -7.18 1.83
C VAL A 82 -2.17 -6.79 2.98
N SER A 83 -1.89 -5.49 3.15
CA SER A 83 -1.13 -4.96 4.28
C SER A 83 -2.01 -4.10 5.16
N TRP A 84 -1.81 -4.17 6.47
CA TRP A 84 -2.56 -3.37 7.44
C TRP A 84 -1.70 -2.98 8.63
N THR A 85 -2.12 -1.95 9.34
CA THR A 85 -1.58 -1.63 10.66
C THR A 85 -2.44 -2.32 11.72
N GLU A 86 -1.84 -3.21 12.51
CA GLU A 86 -2.46 -3.83 13.67
C GLU A 86 -2.09 -3.05 14.94
N ARG A 87 -3.11 -2.63 15.69
CA ARG A 87 -2.90 -1.91 16.94
C ARG A 87 -2.47 -2.84 18.08
N GLY A 88 -1.48 -2.40 18.84
CA GLY A 88 -0.88 -3.15 19.93
C GLY A 88 0.01 -2.27 20.80
N SER A 89 0.89 -2.90 21.57
CA SER A 89 1.96 -2.21 22.30
C SER A 89 3.26 -2.98 22.07
N PRO A 90 3.95 -2.73 20.94
CA PRO A 90 3.75 -1.65 19.97
C PRO A 90 2.72 -1.96 18.86
N ASN A 91 2.33 -0.94 18.09
CA ASN A 91 1.61 -1.11 16.82
C ASN A 91 2.53 -1.73 15.77
N THR A 92 1.95 -2.49 14.84
CA THR A 92 2.72 -3.26 13.88
C THR A 92 2.11 -3.18 12.48
N VAL A 93 2.94 -3.04 11.46
CA VAL A 93 2.50 -3.26 10.08
C VAL A 93 2.62 -4.74 9.78
N LYS A 94 1.54 -5.33 9.30
CA LYS A 94 1.44 -6.75 8.96
C LYS A 94 0.93 -6.94 7.55
N SER A 95 1.15 -8.13 7.00
CA SER A 95 0.62 -8.50 5.69
C SER A 95 0.23 -9.97 5.58
N HIS A 96 -0.68 -10.24 4.65
CA HIS A 96 -0.99 -11.57 4.15
C HIS A 96 -0.86 -11.57 2.63
N VAL A 97 -0.43 -12.71 2.07
CA VAL A 97 -0.40 -12.94 0.62
C VAL A 97 -1.41 -14.02 0.29
N PHE A 98 -2.17 -13.78 -0.77
CA PHE A 98 -3.21 -14.66 -1.28
C PHE A 98 -2.94 -15.00 -2.74
N ASN A 99 -3.31 -16.22 -3.12
CA ASN A 99 -3.45 -16.61 -4.51
C ASN A 99 -4.64 -15.89 -5.15
N MET A 100 -4.66 -15.88 -6.48
CA MET A 100 -5.73 -15.29 -7.28
C MET A 100 -7.12 -15.93 -7.04
N ASP A 101 -7.15 -17.18 -6.55
CA ASP A 101 -8.39 -17.88 -6.16
C ASP A 101 -8.85 -17.55 -4.73
N GLY A 102 -8.15 -16.64 -4.04
CA GLY A 102 -8.42 -16.24 -2.67
C GLY A 102 -7.85 -17.19 -1.61
N SER A 103 -7.18 -18.28 -1.98
CA SER A 103 -6.49 -19.14 -1.02
C SER A 103 -5.26 -18.44 -0.44
N ARG A 104 -5.03 -18.59 0.87
CA ARG A 104 -3.89 -17.96 1.57
C ARG A 104 -2.58 -18.67 1.21
N ILE A 105 -1.58 -17.91 0.80
CA ILE A 105 -0.19 -18.37 0.70
C ILE A 105 0.46 -18.35 2.09
N THR A 106 0.22 -17.29 2.86
CA THR A 106 0.86 -17.10 4.16
C THR A 106 -0.02 -17.67 5.27
N PRO A 107 0.41 -18.73 6.01
CA PRO A 107 -0.41 -19.37 7.04
C PRO A 107 -0.67 -18.47 8.26
N GLN A 108 0.25 -17.55 8.52
CA GLN A 108 0.19 -16.55 9.58
C GLN A 108 0.45 -15.16 8.99
N ALA A 109 -0.06 -14.11 9.66
CA ALA A 109 0.23 -12.74 9.29
C ALA A 109 1.74 -12.47 9.41
N ILE A 110 2.32 -11.94 8.35
CA ILE A 110 3.73 -11.58 8.32
C ILE A 110 3.92 -10.27 9.05
N MET A 111 4.88 -10.23 9.97
CA MET A 111 5.32 -8.99 10.61
C MET A 111 6.24 -8.22 9.66
N VAL A 112 5.78 -7.07 9.16
CA VAL A 112 6.59 -6.20 8.28
C VAL A 112 7.46 -5.27 9.11
N ALA A 113 6.88 -4.60 10.10
CA ALA A 113 7.59 -3.63 10.94
C ALA A 113 6.86 -3.31 12.24
N ASP A 114 7.63 -2.94 13.27
CA ASP A 114 7.13 -2.18 14.43
C ASP A 114 7.02 -0.71 14.04
N VAL A 115 5.86 -0.10 14.31
CA VAL A 115 5.57 1.29 13.97
C VAL A 115 5.35 2.20 15.19
N GLY A 116 5.73 1.74 16.38
CA GLY A 116 5.68 2.52 17.62
C GLY A 116 4.35 2.45 18.34
N THR A 117 4.14 3.34 19.32
CA THR A 117 3.01 3.25 20.26
C THR A 117 1.88 4.24 20.00
N SER A 118 2.03 5.18 19.06
CA SER A 118 0.97 6.15 18.77
C SER A 118 -0.10 5.53 17.86
N SER A 119 -1.36 5.83 18.14
CA SER A 119 -2.51 5.37 17.35
C SER A 119 -2.74 6.19 16.06
N THR A 120 -1.81 7.07 15.66
CA THR A 120 -2.01 7.97 14.52
C THR A 120 -1.83 7.22 13.20
N GLY A 121 -2.94 6.65 12.73
CA GLY A 121 -3.44 6.72 11.34
C GLY A 121 -2.45 6.47 10.22
N SER A 122 -1.57 5.48 10.36
CA SER A 122 -0.62 5.13 9.31
C SER A 122 -1.17 3.97 8.51
N THR A 123 -2.00 4.28 7.51
CA THR A 123 -2.31 3.33 6.46
C THR A 123 -1.01 3.00 5.73
N PRO A 124 -0.54 1.73 5.76
CA PRO A 124 0.58 1.36 4.92
C PRO A 124 0.16 1.51 3.46
N SER A 125 1.08 1.89 2.59
CA SER A 125 0.85 1.89 1.14
C SER A 125 1.77 0.86 0.49
N ILE A 126 1.27 0.11 -0.48
CA ILE A 126 2.00 -0.99 -1.12
C ILE A 126 2.05 -0.87 -2.64
N ALA A 127 3.20 -1.26 -3.21
CA ALA A 127 3.40 -1.33 -4.66
C ALA A 127 4.05 -2.67 -5.05
N ALA A 128 3.66 -3.22 -6.20
CA ALA A 128 4.22 -4.47 -6.70
C ALA A 128 5.67 -4.29 -7.16
N THR A 129 6.48 -5.34 -7.03
CA THR A 129 7.83 -5.38 -7.60
C THR A 129 7.84 -6.12 -8.93
N SER A 130 8.81 -5.78 -9.79
CA SER A 130 9.04 -6.50 -11.04
C SER A 130 9.50 -7.96 -10.84
N THR A 131 9.89 -8.33 -9.61
CA THR A 131 10.30 -9.69 -9.23
C THR A 131 9.16 -10.52 -8.64
N GLY A 132 7.93 -9.97 -8.60
CA GLY A 132 6.74 -10.64 -8.10
C GLY A 132 6.49 -10.51 -6.60
N GLY A 133 7.36 -9.80 -5.88
CA GLY A 133 7.13 -9.36 -4.51
C GLY A 133 6.39 -8.03 -4.45
N TYR A 134 6.57 -7.32 -3.34
CA TYR A 134 5.99 -6.01 -3.13
C TYR A 134 6.88 -5.14 -2.23
N VAL A 135 6.55 -3.87 -2.16
CA VAL A 135 7.17 -2.89 -1.27
C VAL A 135 6.09 -2.31 -0.40
N THR A 136 6.33 -2.20 0.90
CA THR A 136 5.45 -1.49 1.85
C THR A 136 6.12 -0.24 2.38
N VAL A 137 5.46 0.90 2.22
CA VAL A 137 5.83 2.15 2.87
C VAL A 137 4.90 2.42 4.06
N TYR A 138 5.46 2.91 5.15
CA TYR A 138 4.75 3.13 6.41
C TYR A 138 5.41 4.25 7.23
N ASN A 139 4.65 4.85 8.14
CA ASN A 139 5.23 5.75 9.14
C ASN A 139 5.73 4.96 10.33
N HIS A 140 6.79 5.45 10.95
CA HIS A 140 7.19 5.02 12.28
C HIS A 140 6.86 6.13 13.27
N SER A 141 5.95 5.87 14.21
CA SER A 141 5.34 6.94 15.01
C SER A 141 6.29 7.58 16.02
N ASN A 142 7.27 6.82 16.51
CA ASN A 142 8.13 7.27 17.60
C ASN A 142 9.16 8.31 17.12
N ASP A 143 9.65 8.17 15.89
CA ASP A 143 10.57 9.14 15.26
C ASP A 143 9.88 9.99 14.19
N THR A 144 8.59 9.73 13.90
CA THR A 144 7.76 10.41 12.89
C THR A 144 8.45 10.45 11.52
N THR A 145 9.02 9.31 11.14
CA THR A 145 9.69 9.12 9.85
C THR A 145 8.88 8.23 8.92
N VAL A 146 9.22 8.26 7.64
CA VAL A 146 8.68 7.34 6.62
C VAL A 146 9.74 6.29 6.32
N LYS A 147 9.37 5.02 6.44
CA LYS A 147 10.22 3.87 6.19
C LYS A 147 9.60 2.98 5.13
N LEU A 148 10.44 2.13 4.57
CA LEU A 148 10.09 1.20 3.51
C LEU A 148 10.64 -0.18 3.85
N ALA A 149 9.85 -1.21 3.56
CA ALA A 149 10.25 -2.60 3.55
C ALA A 149 10.04 -3.18 2.15
N VAL A 150 10.99 -3.96 1.66
CA VAL A 150 10.87 -4.75 0.43
C VAL A 150 10.58 -6.19 0.84
N GLN A 151 9.52 -6.74 0.28
CA GLN A 151 9.09 -8.11 0.51
C GLN A 151 9.24 -8.98 -0.75
N ASP A 152 9.58 -10.25 -0.56
CA ASP A 152 9.50 -11.24 -1.63
C ASP A 152 8.04 -11.65 -1.93
N ALA A 153 7.84 -12.55 -2.91
CA ALA A 153 6.51 -13.02 -3.29
C ALA A 153 5.80 -13.84 -2.19
N SER A 154 6.55 -14.40 -1.24
CA SER A 154 5.99 -15.06 -0.06
C SER A 154 5.70 -14.06 1.07
N GLY A 155 6.04 -12.78 0.88
CA GLY A 155 5.87 -11.69 1.81
C GLY A 155 6.99 -11.51 2.83
N ASN A 156 8.08 -12.28 2.75
CA ASN A 156 9.20 -12.12 3.68
C ASN A 156 9.90 -10.78 3.44
N VAL A 157 10.20 -10.03 4.50
CA VAL A 157 10.99 -8.80 4.39
C VAL A 157 12.44 -9.15 4.07
N ILE A 158 12.92 -8.71 2.90
CA ILE A 158 14.28 -8.98 2.39
C ILE A 158 15.19 -7.75 2.46
N SER A 159 14.62 -6.55 2.58
CA SER A 159 15.38 -5.31 2.69
C SER A 159 14.53 -4.17 3.27
N THR A 160 15.17 -3.14 3.82
CA THR A 160 14.51 -1.96 4.39
C THR A 160 15.30 -0.68 4.12
N ALA A 161 14.61 0.46 4.11
CA ALA A 161 15.21 1.78 4.00
C ALA A 161 14.45 2.84 4.82
N ASN A 162 15.15 3.87 5.27
CA ASN A 162 14.53 5.11 5.73
C ASN A 162 14.30 6.02 4.53
N VAL A 163 13.05 6.33 4.20
CA VAL A 163 12.71 7.24 3.10
C VAL A 163 12.86 8.68 3.56
N SER A 164 12.14 9.03 4.63
CA SER A 164 12.37 10.28 5.38
C SER A 164 13.18 9.96 6.64
N VAL A 165 14.15 10.81 6.95
CA VAL A 165 14.92 10.75 8.20
C VAL A 165 14.57 11.92 9.13
N GLN A 166 13.63 12.76 8.71
CA GLN A 166 13.23 13.96 9.44
C GLN A 166 11.93 13.70 10.20
N ASN A 167 11.89 14.25 11.41
CA ASN A 167 10.70 14.25 12.26
C ASN A 167 9.57 15.05 11.57
N GLY A 168 8.35 14.54 11.69
CA GLY A 168 7.13 15.14 11.16
C GLY A 168 6.68 14.60 9.81
N ALA A 169 7.32 13.55 9.29
CA ALA A 169 6.90 12.90 8.05
C ALA A 169 5.75 11.92 8.30
N GLU A 170 4.66 12.06 7.55
CA GLU A 170 3.44 11.27 7.71
C GLU A 170 2.73 11.01 6.37
N ARG A 171 1.74 10.10 6.40
CA ARG A 171 0.82 9.78 5.27
C ARG A 171 1.55 9.41 3.96
N PRO A 172 2.37 8.35 3.96
CA PRO A 172 3.14 8.00 2.80
C PRO A 172 2.25 7.30 1.77
N ASN A 173 2.55 7.54 0.50
CA ASN A 173 1.98 6.81 -0.63
C ASN A 173 3.14 6.39 -1.54
N ILE A 174 3.03 5.23 -2.18
CA ILE A 174 4.06 4.68 -3.06
C ILE A 174 3.48 4.25 -4.40
N THR A 175 4.22 4.50 -5.48
CA THR A 175 3.92 3.93 -6.79
C THR A 175 5.18 3.37 -7.45
N HIS A 176 5.01 2.34 -8.27
CA HIS A 176 6.06 1.81 -9.13
C HIS A 176 6.17 2.68 -10.38
N ILE A 177 7.40 3.09 -10.74
CA ILE A 177 7.65 3.90 -11.94
C ILE A 177 8.44 3.15 -13.01
N GLY A 178 8.83 1.89 -12.75
CA GLY A 178 9.47 1.00 -13.71
C GLY A 178 10.77 0.39 -13.18
N GLY A 179 11.08 -0.83 -13.64
CA GLY A 179 12.26 -1.57 -13.18
C GLY A 179 12.28 -1.74 -11.66
N SER A 180 13.35 -1.30 -11.01
CA SER A 180 13.51 -1.30 -9.54
C SER A 180 13.14 0.03 -8.86
N LYS A 181 12.51 0.97 -9.59
CA LYS A 181 12.35 2.36 -9.12
C LYS A 181 10.91 2.67 -8.71
N TYR A 182 10.79 3.44 -7.63
CA TYR A 182 9.53 3.86 -7.03
C TYR A 182 9.58 5.34 -6.68
N VAL A 183 8.42 5.96 -6.59
CA VAL A 183 8.25 7.28 -5.99
C VAL A 183 7.49 7.08 -4.69
N VAL A 184 8.01 7.65 -3.62
CA VAL A 184 7.31 7.73 -2.34
C VAL A 184 6.97 9.19 -2.08
N SER A 185 5.68 9.52 -2.05
CA SER A 185 5.21 10.81 -1.58
C SER A 185 4.86 10.73 -0.09
N TYR A 186 4.99 11.85 0.61
CA TYR A 186 4.62 11.98 2.02
C TYR A 186 4.42 13.45 2.36
N ARG A 187 3.72 13.73 3.46
CA ARG A 187 3.63 15.07 4.01
C ARG A 187 4.64 15.25 5.14
N THR A 188 5.18 16.46 5.26
CA THR A 188 5.87 16.91 6.47
C THR A 188 5.10 17.97 7.22
N THR A 189 5.06 17.87 8.53
CA THR A 189 4.33 18.81 9.42
C THR A 189 5.24 19.72 10.23
N VAL A 190 6.55 19.43 10.22
CA VAL A 190 7.55 20.14 11.00
C VAL A 190 8.59 20.73 10.04
N ALA A 191 8.75 22.05 10.08
CA ALA A 191 9.86 22.73 9.45
C ALA A 191 11.11 22.58 10.33
N THR A 192 12.24 22.27 9.72
CA THR A 192 13.55 22.18 10.37
C THR A 192 14.55 23.11 9.68
N THR A 193 15.72 23.32 10.27
CA THR A 193 16.79 24.10 9.62
C THR A 193 17.28 23.46 8.32
N ALA A 194 17.26 22.12 8.24
CA ALA A 194 17.60 21.37 7.02
C ALA A 194 16.42 21.28 6.03
N ASP A 195 15.21 21.61 6.49
CA ASP A 195 13.98 21.50 5.73
C ASP A 195 12.96 22.55 6.16
N PRO A 196 13.08 23.79 5.65
CA PRO A 196 12.27 24.90 6.13
C PRO A 196 10.82 24.85 5.63
N GLU A 197 10.51 23.97 4.67
CA GLU A 197 9.19 23.89 4.03
C GLU A 197 8.38 22.75 4.65
N THR A 198 7.11 23.00 4.96
CA THR A 198 6.16 21.93 5.31
C THR A 198 5.36 21.52 4.07
N GLY A 199 4.43 20.57 4.18
CA GLY A 199 3.59 20.15 3.05
C GLY A 199 4.10 18.89 2.36
N VAL A 200 3.66 18.70 1.11
CA VAL A 200 3.88 17.48 0.32
C VAL A 200 5.29 17.46 -0.25
N LYS A 201 5.92 16.28 -0.13
CA LYS A 201 7.25 15.99 -0.62
C LYS A 201 7.25 14.62 -1.29
N TYR A 202 8.24 14.38 -2.14
CA TYR A 202 8.53 13.04 -2.61
C TYR A 202 10.02 12.74 -2.62
N LYS A 203 10.31 11.43 -2.66
CA LYS A 203 11.64 10.87 -2.89
C LYS A 203 11.55 9.73 -3.89
N LEU A 204 12.59 9.57 -4.69
CA LEU A 204 12.78 8.38 -5.52
C LEU A 204 13.48 7.31 -4.69
N VAL A 205 13.03 6.06 -4.84
CA VAL A 205 13.64 4.90 -4.20
C VAL A 205 14.00 3.89 -5.28
N ASP A 206 15.24 3.38 -5.25
CA ASP A 206 15.69 2.27 -6.09
C ASP A 206 16.05 1.07 -5.21
N ILE A 207 15.30 -0.03 -5.39
CA ILE A 207 15.44 -1.26 -4.60
C ILE A 207 16.42 -2.27 -5.20
N SER A 208 17.17 -1.90 -6.25
CA SER A 208 18.19 -2.78 -6.86
C SER A 208 19.38 -3.05 -5.93
N ALA A 209 19.59 -2.20 -4.93
CA ALA A 209 20.60 -2.35 -3.88
C ALA A 209 19.97 -2.79 -2.55
N ASN A 210 20.79 -3.40 -1.69
CA ASN A 210 20.43 -3.74 -0.31
C ASN A 210 21.45 -3.09 0.65
N PRO A 211 21.09 -2.02 1.39
CA PRO A 211 19.77 -1.39 1.45
C PRO A 211 19.41 -0.60 0.17
N PRO A 212 18.11 -0.33 -0.08
CA PRO A 212 17.65 0.52 -1.18
C PRO A 212 18.29 1.90 -1.13
N THR A 213 18.53 2.47 -2.31
CA THR A 213 18.99 3.85 -2.42
C THR A 213 17.81 4.81 -2.43
N VAL A 214 17.94 5.94 -1.76
CA VAL A 214 16.87 6.94 -1.61
C VAL A 214 17.43 8.30 -2.04
N SER A 215 16.72 8.99 -2.93
CA SER A 215 17.15 10.30 -3.42
C SER A 215 17.05 11.41 -2.37
N ASP A 216 17.59 12.57 -2.74
CA ASP A 216 17.22 13.82 -2.08
C ASP A 216 15.72 14.08 -2.21
N ARG A 217 15.19 14.80 -1.22
CA ARG A 217 13.78 15.17 -1.16
C ARG A 217 13.46 16.24 -2.22
N VAL A 218 12.25 16.21 -2.73
CA VAL A 218 11.69 17.27 -3.57
C VAL A 218 10.41 17.80 -2.92
N HIS A 219 10.31 19.11 -2.77
CA HIS A 219 9.08 19.76 -2.30
C HIS A 219 8.10 19.95 -3.48
N VAL A 220 6.84 19.58 -3.26
CA VAL A 220 5.78 19.68 -4.26
C VAL A 220 4.92 20.91 -4.01
N GLY A 221 4.56 21.16 -2.75
CA GLY A 221 3.77 22.31 -2.32
C GLY A 221 3.17 22.13 -0.93
N ASP A 222 2.38 23.11 -0.49
CA ASP A 222 1.81 23.18 0.88
C ASP A 222 0.62 22.23 1.15
N GLY A 223 0.45 21.19 0.33
CA GLY A 223 -0.67 20.25 0.41
C GLY A 223 -0.72 19.46 1.73
N PHE A 224 -1.92 18.97 2.05
CA PHE A 224 -2.17 18.19 3.27
C PHE A 224 -2.13 16.68 3.06
N ASN A 225 -2.61 16.23 1.89
CA ASN A 225 -2.55 14.85 1.45
C ASN A 225 -1.72 14.80 0.17
N SER A 226 -1.24 13.61 -0.16
CA SER A 226 -0.61 13.35 -1.44
C SER A 226 -1.09 12.04 -2.00
N ASP A 227 -1.20 11.98 -3.32
CA ASP A 227 -1.26 10.73 -4.06
C ASP A 227 -0.18 10.71 -5.14
N VAL A 228 0.27 9.52 -5.52
CA VAL A 228 1.32 9.36 -6.52
C VAL A 228 0.99 8.27 -7.52
N ILE A 229 1.17 8.60 -8.80
CA ILE A 229 0.91 7.68 -9.91
C ILE A 229 2.11 7.56 -10.83
N GLY A 230 2.46 6.33 -11.19
CA GLY A 230 3.41 6.05 -12.26
C GLY A 230 2.73 6.22 -13.62
N LEU A 231 3.38 6.95 -14.53
CA LEU A 231 2.86 7.17 -15.88
C LEU A 231 3.26 6.02 -16.79
N LYS A 232 2.39 5.76 -17.78
CA LYS A 232 2.55 4.67 -18.74
C LYS A 232 2.71 5.21 -20.15
N ASN A 233 3.47 4.51 -20.97
CA ASN A 233 3.56 4.75 -22.40
C ASN A 233 2.29 4.24 -23.13
N ALA A 234 2.25 4.40 -24.46
CA ALA A 234 1.12 3.98 -25.29
C ALA A 234 0.83 2.46 -25.27
N ASN A 235 1.79 1.64 -24.86
CA ASN A 235 1.64 0.19 -24.72
C ASN A 235 1.14 -0.21 -23.32
N GLY A 236 1.00 0.73 -22.40
CA GLY A 236 0.60 0.47 -21.02
C GLY A 236 1.76 0.13 -20.07
N ASP A 237 3.01 0.19 -20.54
CA ASP A 237 4.20 -0.04 -19.70
C ASP A 237 4.60 1.24 -18.96
N LEU A 238 5.06 1.12 -17.72
CA LEU A 238 5.62 2.24 -16.97
C LEU A 238 6.82 2.85 -17.71
N ASN A 239 6.83 4.18 -17.84
CA ASN A 239 7.82 4.90 -18.65
C ASN A 239 8.90 5.62 -17.81
N GLY A 240 8.87 5.50 -16.49
CA GLY A 240 9.77 6.22 -15.58
C GLY A 240 9.24 7.57 -15.10
N ASP A 241 8.22 8.12 -15.76
CA ASP A 241 7.59 9.38 -15.34
C ASP A 241 6.52 9.13 -14.28
N PHE A 242 6.17 10.18 -13.55
CA PHE A 242 5.18 10.13 -12.48
C PHE A 242 4.51 11.48 -12.29
N ALA A 243 3.39 11.48 -11.56
CA ALA A 243 2.76 12.69 -11.05
C ALA A 243 2.54 12.54 -9.54
N VAL A 244 2.75 13.64 -8.81
CA VAL A 244 2.38 13.77 -7.40
C VAL A 244 1.33 14.87 -7.31
N ALA A 245 0.22 14.60 -6.65
CA ALA A 245 -0.91 15.52 -6.49
C ALA A 245 -1.27 15.69 -5.02
#